data_AF-A0A416CGF7-F1
#
_entry.id   AF-A0A416CGF7-F1
#
_cell.length_a   1.000
_cell.length_b   1.000
_cell.length_c   1.000
_cell.angle_alpha   90.00
_cell.angle_beta   90.00
_cell.angle_gamma   90.00
#
_symmetry.space_group_name_H-M   'P 1'
#
loop_
_entity.id
_entity.type
_entity.pdbx_description
1 polymer ?
#
loop_
_entity_poly.entity_id
_entity_poly.type
_entity_poly.pdbx_seq_one_letter_code
_entity_poly.pdbx_strand_id
1 'polypeptide(L)'
;MEYTKLLKAKGFNLNSYPEGKFWEMIVTDNEDKKQHICDVFGADIELFDSNITDIDTLILQCAEDFTKCIFYYDCNPFDMESNTFMNCVKNI
;
A
#
# COMPACT_ATOMS: atom_id res chain seq x y z
N MET A 1 2.04 15.06 -12.21
CA MET A 1 3.43 14.58 -12.44
C MET A 1 4.29 14.52 -11.16
N GLU A 2 3.72 14.65 -9.95
CA GLU A 2 4.46 14.38 -8.70
C GLU A 2 4.28 12.93 -8.20
N TYR A 3 3.08 12.38 -8.32
CA TYR A 3 2.77 11.02 -7.83
C TYR A 3 3.62 9.94 -8.48
N THR A 4 3.84 9.98 -9.79
CA THR A 4 4.75 9.04 -10.46
C THR A 4 6.17 9.07 -9.88
N LYS A 5 6.70 10.26 -9.55
CA LYS A 5 8.05 10.39 -8.98
C LYS A 5 8.08 9.85 -7.55
N LEU A 6 7.07 10.19 -6.76
CA LEU A 6 6.90 9.70 -5.39
C LEU A 6 6.82 8.17 -5.36
N LEU A 7 5.93 7.58 -6.16
CA LEU A 7 5.72 6.13 -6.21
C LEU A 7 7.01 5.40 -6.61
N LYS A 8 7.71 5.86 -7.65
CA LYS A 8 9.02 5.30 -8.03
C LYS A 8 10.04 5.42 -6.91
N ALA A 9 10.11 6.58 -6.24
CA ALA A 9 11.05 6.81 -5.13
C ALA A 9 10.76 5.91 -3.92
N LYS A 10 9.50 5.51 -3.71
CA LYS A 10 9.09 4.59 -2.65
C LYS A 10 9.20 3.11 -3.05
N GLY A 11 9.50 2.81 -4.31
CA GLY A 11 9.72 1.44 -4.80
C GLY A 11 8.50 0.78 -5.45
N PHE A 12 7.50 1.55 -5.87
CA PHE A 12 6.40 1.02 -6.67
C PHE A 12 6.86 0.70 -8.10
N ASN A 13 6.35 -0.39 -8.65
CA ASN A 13 6.51 -0.78 -10.05
C ASN A 13 5.20 -0.56 -10.81
N LEU A 14 5.29 -0.11 -12.08
CA LEU A 14 4.14 -0.04 -12.95
C LEU A 14 3.98 -1.36 -13.71
N ASN A 15 3.01 -2.15 -13.29
CA ASN A 15 2.70 -3.45 -13.88
C ASN A 15 1.54 -3.32 -14.87
N SER A 16 1.48 -4.23 -15.85
CA SER A 16 0.45 -4.26 -16.89
C SER A 16 -0.32 -5.57 -16.83
N TYR A 17 -1.64 -5.46 -16.81
CA TYR A 17 -2.60 -6.55 -16.77
C TYR A 17 -3.64 -6.36 -17.90
N PRO A 18 -4.42 -7.39 -18.26
CA PRO A 18 -5.51 -7.25 -19.22
C PRO A 18 -6.50 -6.14 -18.86
N GLU A 19 -6.70 -5.88 -17.56
CA GLU A 19 -7.64 -4.91 -17.01
C GLU A 19 -7.08 -3.48 -16.97
N GLY A 20 -5.78 -3.29 -17.17
CA GLY A 20 -5.13 -1.99 -17.13
C GLY A 20 -3.72 -2.02 -16.54
N LYS A 21 -3.19 -0.84 -16.24
CA LYS A 21 -1.88 -0.69 -15.62
C LYS A 21 -1.99 -0.12 -14.22
N PHE A 22 -1.19 -0.67 -13.30
CA PHE A 22 -1.24 -0.30 -11.90
C PHE A 22 0.17 -0.13 -11.34
N TRP A 23 0.35 0.94 -10.58
CA TRP A 23 1.48 1.12 -9.68
C TRP A 23 1.29 0.23 -8.46
N GLU A 24 2.24 -0.67 -8.21
CA GLU A 24 2.13 -1.64 -7.13
C GLU A 24 3.40 -1.74 -6.29
N MET A 25 3.20 -1.89 -4.99
CA MET A 25 4.21 -2.32 -4.04
C MET A 25 3.65 -3.48 -3.23
N ILE A 26 4.34 -4.63 -3.31
CA ILE A 26 4.04 -5.82 -2.53
C ILE A 26 5.09 -5.92 -1.43
N VAL A 27 4.67 -6.13 -0.19
CA VAL A 27 5.54 -6.27 0.98
C VAL A 27 5.31 -7.63 1.60
N THR A 28 6.25 -8.57 1.44
CA THR A 28 6.13 -9.97 1.90
C THR A 28 7.02 -10.32 3.08
N ASP A 29 8.24 -9.76 3.17
CA ASP A 29 9.28 -10.26 4.08
C ASP A 29 9.87 -9.17 4.99
N ASN A 30 9.02 -8.35 5.62
CA ASN A 30 9.44 -7.32 6.57
C ASN A 30 8.29 -6.86 7.47
N GLU A 31 8.12 -7.51 8.62
CA GLU A 31 7.02 -7.21 9.56
C GLU A 31 7.08 -5.77 10.09
N ASP A 32 8.26 -5.24 10.42
CA ASP A 32 8.40 -3.85 10.86
C ASP A 32 7.90 -2.86 9.80
N LYS A 33 8.20 -3.13 8.53
CA LYS A 33 7.73 -2.31 7.41
C LYS A 33 6.24 -2.49 7.17
N LYS A 34 5.71 -3.71 7.28
CA LYS A 34 4.27 -3.95 7.14
C LYS A 34 3.50 -3.21 8.23
N GLN A 35 3.94 -3.34 9.49
CA GLN A 35 3.37 -2.62 10.63
C GLN A 35 3.41 -1.10 10.41
N HIS A 36 4.58 -0.55 10.06
CA HIS A 36 4.71 0.89 9.80
C HIS A 36 3.77 1.38 8.68
N ILE A 37 3.64 0.61 7.60
CA ILE A 37 2.71 0.96 6.52
C ILE A 37 1.27 0.92 7.03
N CYS A 38 0.87 -0.13 7.74
CA CYS A 38 -0.47 -0.22 8.31
C CYS A 38 -0.78 0.95 9.26
N ASP A 39 0.15 1.33 10.13
CA ASP A 39 0.02 2.49 11.02
C ASP A 39 -0.19 3.79 10.24
N VAL A 40 0.62 4.01 9.19
CA VAL A 40 0.54 5.18 8.31
C VAL A 40 -0.78 5.23 7.53
N PHE A 41 -1.34 4.08 7.18
CA PHE A 41 -2.62 3.95 6.50
C PHE A 41 -3.82 3.90 7.46
N GLY A 42 -3.56 3.91 8.78
CA GLY A 42 -4.61 3.87 9.81
C GLY A 42 -5.36 2.54 9.85
N ALA A 43 -4.70 1.44 9.51
CA ALA A 43 -5.25 0.11 9.68
C ALA A 43 -5.51 -0.17 11.16
N ASP A 44 -6.69 -0.70 11.48
CA ASP A 44 -6.99 -1.19 12.83
C ASP A 44 -6.47 -2.62 12.93
N ILE A 45 -5.16 -2.74 13.15
CA ILE A 45 -4.57 -4.04 13.45
C ILE A 45 -4.84 -4.29 14.92
N GLU A 46 -5.85 -5.10 15.22
CA GLU A 46 -6.03 -5.62 16.58
C GLU A 46 -4.70 -6.28 16.98
N LEU A 47 -3.96 -5.59 17.86
CA LEU A 47 -2.69 -6.05 18.42
C LEU A 47 -2.99 -7.26 19.30
N PHE A 48 -3.19 -8.43 18.69
CA PHE A 48 -3.30 -9.68 19.41
C PHE A 48 -1.99 -9.89 20.19
N ASP A 49 -2.07 -9.72 21.51
CA ASP A 49 -1.05 -9.92 22.53
C ASP A 49 0.40 -10.11 22.04
N SER A 50 1.15 -9.02 22.07
CA SER A 50 2.61 -8.98 22.23
C SER A 50 3.47 -9.79 21.23
N ASN A 51 4.02 -9.04 20.26
CA ASN A 51 5.28 -9.24 19.51
C ASN A 51 5.23 -9.83 18.10
N ILE A 52 4.08 -10.23 17.54
CA ILE A 52 4.04 -10.65 16.14
C ILE A 52 2.72 -10.19 15.51
N THR A 53 2.79 -9.10 14.75
CA THR A 53 1.77 -8.82 13.74
C THR A 53 2.11 -9.69 12.54
N ASP A 54 1.42 -10.82 12.36
CA ASP A 54 1.65 -11.71 11.23
C ASP A 54 0.80 -11.22 10.05
N ILE A 55 1.25 -10.15 9.39
CA ILE A 55 0.54 -9.61 8.21
C ILE A 55 0.98 -10.45 7.02
N ASP A 56 0.16 -11.43 6.62
CA ASP A 56 0.51 -12.39 5.57
C ASP A 56 0.79 -11.70 4.24
N THR A 57 0.01 -10.67 3.90
CA THR A 57 0.11 -9.98 2.61
C THR A 57 -0.26 -8.53 2.74
N LEU A 58 0.65 -7.64 2.32
CA LEU A 58 0.38 -6.22 2.18
C LEU A 58 0.67 -5.76 0.74
N ILE A 59 -0.33 -5.19 0.09
CA ILE A 59 -0.25 -4.66 -1.27
C ILE A 59 -0.78 -3.23 -1.29
N LEU A 60 0.05 -2.31 -1.77
CA LEU A 60 -0.36 -0.96 -2.13
C LEU A 60 -0.51 -0.91 -3.65
N GLN A 61 -1.70 -0.60 -4.16
CA GLN A 61 -1.96 -0.54 -5.59
C GLN A 61 -2.62 0.79 -5.97
N CYS A 62 -2.24 1.39 -7.09
CA CYS A 62 -3.00 2.51 -7.66
C CYS A 62 -2.96 2.50 -9.19
N ALA A 63 -4.08 2.78 -9.85
CA ALA A 63 -4.17 2.85 -11.30
C ALA A 63 -3.16 3.85 -11.90
N GLU A 64 -2.71 3.61 -13.14
CA GLU A 64 -1.74 4.48 -13.83
C GLU A 64 -2.19 5.95 -13.90
N ASP A 65 -3.50 6.17 -14.04
CA ASP A 65 -4.15 7.49 -14.10
C ASP A 65 -4.54 8.04 -12.71
N PHE A 66 -4.23 7.31 -11.64
CA PHE A 66 -4.53 7.64 -10.24
C PHE A 66 -6.02 7.75 -9.92
N THR A 67 -6.91 7.17 -10.72
CA THR A 67 -8.37 7.24 -10.46
C THR A 67 -8.82 6.28 -9.37
N LYS A 68 -8.07 5.21 -9.13
CA LYS A 68 -8.37 4.19 -8.14
C LYS A 68 -7.10 3.78 -7.39
N CYS A 69 -7.07 3.98 -6.08
CA CYS A 69 -6.00 3.45 -5.23
C CYS A 69 -6.60 2.50 -4.18
N ILE A 70 -5.87 1.43 -3.88
CA ILE A 70 -6.26 0.35 -2.99
C ILE A 70 -5.13 0.10 -2.01
N PHE A 71 -5.48 0.04 -0.73
CA PHE A 71 -4.66 -0.55 0.30
C PHE A 71 -5.24 -1.93 0.63
N TYR A 72 -4.45 -2.98 0.43
CA TYR A 72 -4.85 -4.35 0.72
C TYR A 72 -3.92 -4.93 1.78
N TYR A 73 -4.49 -5.39 2.88
CA TYR A 73 -3.77 -6.14 3.90
C TYR A 73 -4.65 -7.26 4.45
N ASP A 74 -4.06 -8.41 4.76
CA ASP A 74 -4.72 -9.58 5.39
C ASP A 74 -6.09 -9.92 4.78
N CYS A 75 -6.11 -10.08 3.46
CA CYS A 75 -7.31 -10.39 2.70
C CYS A 75 -8.39 -9.30 2.64
N ASN A 76 -8.11 -8.10 3.15
CA ASN A 76 -9.05 -6.97 3.18
C ASN A 76 -8.61 -5.84 2.24
N PRO A 77 -9.36 -5.57 1.15
CA PRO A 77 -9.13 -4.41 0.30
C PRO A 77 -9.86 -3.17 0.83
N PHE A 78 -9.18 -2.04 0.82
CA PHE A 78 -9.72 -0.73 1.15
C PHE A 78 -9.48 0.22 -0.02
N ASP A 79 -10.57 0.63 -0.67
CA ASP A 79 -10.53 1.72 -1.64
C ASP A 79 -10.25 3.05 -0.92
N MET A 80 -9.35 3.86 -1.48
CA MET A 80 -8.95 5.13 -0.90
C MET A 80 -8.93 6.24 -1.94
N GLU A 81 -9.30 7.43 -1.52
CA GLU A 81 -9.08 8.66 -2.28
C GLU A 81 -7.58 8.82 -2.60
N SER A 82 -7.28 9.15 -3.86
CA SER A 82 -5.91 9.16 -4.36
C SER A 82 -5.01 10.13 -3.59
N ASN A 83 -5.55 11.28 -3.18
CA ASN A 83 -4.81 12.24 -2.36
C ASN A 83 -4.43 11.66 -0.98
N THR A 84 -5.36 10.96 -0.34
CA THR A 84 -5.14 10.32 0.97
C THR A 84 -4.09 9.23 0.82
N PHE A 85 -4.25 8.35 -0.17
CA PHE A 85 -3.28 7.29 -0.47
C PHE A 85 -1.87 7.85 -0.69
N MET A 86 -1.74 8.90 -1.51
CA MET A 86 -0.43 9.51 -1.79
C MET A 86 0.18 10.19 -0.57
N ASN A 87 -0.64 10.76 0.32
CA ASN A 87 -0.15 11.33 1.58
C ASN A 87 0.35 10.22 2.52
N CYS A 88 -0.32 9.08 2.59
CA CYS A 88 0.18 7.90 3.30
C CYS A 88 1.50 7.42 2.68
N VAL A 89 1.58 7.26 1.36
CA VAL A 89 2.80 6.83 0.66
C VAL A 89 4.01 7.75 0.93
N LYS A 90 3.81 9.06 1.10
CA LYS A 90 4.90 9.99 1.47
C LYS A 90 5.53 9.63 2.83
N ASN A 91 4.71 9.15 3.76
CA ASN A 91 5.05 8.88 5.15
C ASN A 91 5.55 7.44 5.40
N ILE A 92 5.53 6.57 4.38
CA ILE A 92 6.19 5.25 4.42
C ILE A 92 7.71 5.46 4.44
#